data_AF-A0A7Y4L0F5-F1
#
_entry.id   AF-A0A7Y4L0F5-F1
#
_cell.length_a   1.000
_cell.length_b   1.000
_cell.length_c   1.000
_cell.angle_alpha   90.00
_cell.angle_beta   90.00
_cell.angle_gamma   90.00
#
_symmetry.space_group_name_H-M   'P 1'
#
loop_
_entity.id
_entity.type
_entity.pdbx_description
1 polymer ?
#
loop_
_entity_poly.entity_id
_entity_poly.type
_entity_poly.pdbx_seq_one_letter_code
_entity_poly.pdbx_strand_id
1 'polypeptide(L)' 'MNSRERLTVAEVCADLRVARSTFYEWRVKGIGPRCIKLPNGELRVRRTELELWLDSRQEEAA' A
#
# COMPACT_ATOMS: atom_id res chain seq x y z
N MET A 1 20.13 -1.38 -2.52
CA MET A 1 18.79 -1.64 -1.97
C MET A 1 18.25 -0.36 -1.33
N ASN A 2 17.25 0.27 -1.94
CA ASN A 2 16.69 1.53 -1.45
C ASN A 2 15.59 1.27 -0.41
N SER A 3 15.99 0.84 0.79
CA SER A 3 15.08 0.53 1.91
C SER A 3 14.42 1.76 2.56
N ARG A 4 14.33 2.89 1.85
CA ARG A 4 13.71 4.16 2.33
C ARG A 4 12.70 4.76 1.36
N GLU A 5 12.29 4.04 0.33
CA GLU A 5 11.34 4.57 -0.66
C GLU A 5 9.91 4.55 -0.10
N ARG A 6 9.30 5.74 -0.09
CA ARG A 6 7.90 5.97 0.28
C ARG A 6 7.10 6.10 -1.01
N LEU A 7 6.36 5.06 -1.34
CA LEU A 7 5.50 5.00 -2.51
C LEU A 7 4.28 5.91 -2.32
N THR A 8 3.91 6.63 -3.36
CA THR A 8 2.60 7.26 -3.48
C THR A 8 1.52 6.20 -3.72
N VAL A 9 0.26 6.57 -3.52
CA VAL A 9 -0.87 5.70 -3.90
C VAL A 9 -0.80 5.30 -5.37
N ALA A 10 -0.38 6.22 -6.25
CA ALA A 10 -0.23 5.94 -7.67
C ALA A 10 0.84 4.86 -7.93
N GLU A 11 1.99 4.95 -7.27
CA GLU A 11 3.06 3.95 -7.38
C GLU A 11 2.61 2.59 -6.83
N VAL A 12 1.92 2.54 -5.68
CA VAL A 12 1.36 1.29 -5.15
C VAL A 12 0.36 0.67 -6.11
N CYS A 13 -0.52 1.48 -6.71
CA CYS A 13 -1.50 0.99 -7.68
C CYS A 13 -0.82 0.46 -8.95
N ALA A 14 0.25 1.12 -9.41
CA ALA A 14 1.03 0.68 -10.56
C ALA A 14 1.77 -0.64 -10.27
N ASP A 15 2.36 -0.77 -9.09
CA ASP A 15 3.10 -1.96 -8.64
C ASP A 15 2.18 -3.19 -8.54
N LEU A 16 1.02 -3.03 -7.90
CA LEU A 16 0.02 -4.09 -7.75
C LEU A 16 -0.89 -4.28 -8.97
N ARG A 17 -0.76 -3.41 -9.98
CA ARG A 17 -1.66 -3.34 -11.16
C ARG A 17 -3.15 -3.27 -10.80
N VAL A 18 -3.48 -2.51 -9.76
CA VAL A 18 -4.87 -2.29 -9.31
C VAL A 18 -5.33 -0.87 -9.60
N ALA A 19 -6.64 -0.68 -9.68
CA ALA A 19 -7.20 0.66 -9.78
C ALA A 19 -7.03 1.43 -8.45
N ARG A 20 -6.86 2.76 -8.55
CA ARG A 20 -6.88 3.65 -7.37
C ARG A 20 -8.14 3.47 -6.52
N SER A 21 -9.28 3.23 -7.16
CA SER A 21 -10.56 2.95 -6.49
C SER A 21 -10.45 1.75 -5.56
N THR A 22 -9.83 0.66 -6.01
CA THR A 22 -9.59 -0.56 -5.20
C THR A 22 -8.73 -0.25 -3.98
N PHE A 23 -7.68 0.56 -4.14
CA PHE A 23 -6.85 1.00 -3.02
C PHE A 23 -7.64 1.83 -2.00
N TYR A 24 -8.48 2.75 -2.45
CA TYR A 24 -9.35 3.53 -1.56
C TYR A 24 -10.40 2.65 -0.88
N GLU A 25 -10.97 1.67 -1.57
CA GLU A 25 -11.87 0.69 -0.96
C GLU A 25 -11.18 -0.10 0.15
N TRP A 26 -9.94 -0.56 -0.06
CA TRP A 26 -9.18 -1.23 0.99
C TRP A 26 -8.97 -0.33 2.20
N ARG A 27 -8.75 0.96 1.98
CA ARG A 27 -8.61 1.94 3.05
C ARG A 27 -9.91 2.15 3.83
N VAL A 28 -11.04 2.24 3.13
CA VAL A 28 -12.37 2.36 3.76
C VAL A 28 -12.70 1.12 4.57
N LYS A 29 -12.39 -0.06 4.02
CA LYS A 29 -12.59 -1.35 4.68
C LYS A 29 -11.57 -1.64 5.78
N GLY A 30 -10.53 -0.82 5.95
CA GLY A 30 -9.46 -1.03 6.93
C GLY A 30 -8.53 -2.21 6.60
N ILE A 31 -8.54 -2.69 5.36
CA ILE A 31 -7.82 -3.90 4.92
C ILE A 31 -6.59 -3.58 4.05
N GLY A 32 -6.13 -2.33 3.99
CA GLY A 32 -4.98 -1.91 3.19
C GLY A 32 -3.69 -1.69 4.00
N PRO A 33 -2.56 -1.41 3.33
CA PRO A 33 -1.27 -1.17 3.97
C PRO A 33 -1.28 0.14 4.78
N ARG A 34 -0.36 0.26 5.77
CA ARG A 34 -0.26 1.48 6.58
C ARG A 34 0.14 2.68 5.73
N CYS A 35 -0.75 3.66 5.68
CA CYS A 35 -0.56 4.91 4.96
C CYS A 35 -0.15 6.02 5.92
N ILE A 36 0.89 6.77 5.56
CA ILE A 36 1.33 8.00 6.21
C ILE A 36 0.63 9.17 5.51
N LYS A 37 -0.23 9.89 6.24
CA LYS A 37 -0.83 11.13 5.76
C LYS A 37 0.16 12.27 5.94
N LEU A 38 0.52 12.93 4.85
CA LEU A 38 1.37 14.12 4.87
C LEU A 38 0.52 15.38 5.13
N PRO A 39 1.13 16.48 5.62
CA PRO A 39 0.42 17.74 5.86
C PRO A 39 -0.16 18.37 4.59
N ASN A 40 0.37 18.03 3.42
CA ASN A 40 -0.15 18.45 2.11
C ASN A 40 -1.36 17.61 1.63
N GLY A 41 -1.82 16.63 2.42
CA GLY A 41 -2.95 15.78 2.08
C GLY A 41 -2.61 14.52 1.28
N GLU A 42 -1.36 14.39 0.81
CA GLU A 42 -0.92 13.19 0.10
C GLU A 42 -0.73 12.00 1.04
N LEU A 43 -0.93 10.80 0.50
CA LEU A 43 -0.71 9.54 1.20
C LEU A 43 0.59 8.90 0.70
N ARG A 44 1.42 8.49 1.65
CA ARG A 44 2.66 7.76 1.40
C ARG A 44 2.63 6.41 2.10
N VAL A 45 2.99 5.35 1.38
CA VAL A 45 3.13 4.00 1.90
C VAL A 45 4.61 3.65 1.91
N ARG A 46 5.14 3.13 3.02
CA ARG A 46 6.52 2.62 3.02
C ARG A 46 6.55 1.32 2.24
N ARG A 47 7.56 1.09 1.39
CA ARG A 47 7.68 -0.17 0.65
C ARG A 47 7.64 -1.39 1.58
N THR A 48 8.37 -1.35 2.70
CA THR A 48 8.34 -2.41 3.72
C THR A 48 6.94 -2.66 4.30
N GLU A 49 6.13 -1.61 4.52
CA GLU A 49 4.75 -1.80 5.03
C GLU A 49 3.83 -2.41 3.97
N LEU A 50 4.05 -2.08 2.69
CA LEU A 50 3.35 -2.72 1.58
C LEU A 50 3.72 -4.21 1.51
N GLU A 51 5.01 -4.53 1.60
CA GLU A 51 5.51 -5.91 1.59
C GLU A 51 4.99 -6.72 2.77
N LEU A 52 5.05 -6.18 4.00
CA LEU A 52 4.48 -6.83 5.19
C LEU A 52 2.97 -7.07 5.07
N TRP A 53 2.25 -6.13 4.46
CA TRP A 53 0.83 -6.29 4.20
C TRP A 53 0.55 -7.39 3.17
N LEU A 54 1.36 -7.48 2.11
CA LEU A 54 1.27 -8.56 1.12
C LEU A 54 1.59 -9.92 1.74
N ASP A 55 2.64 -10.00 2.55
CA ASP A 55 3.05 -11.21 3.28
C ASP A 55 1.94 -11.69 4.22
N SER A 56 1.33 -10.77 4.98
CA SER A 56 0.16 -11.06 5.82
C SER A 56 -1.09 -11.50 5.03
N ARG A 57 -1.13 -11.30 3.71
CA ARG A 57 -2.23 -11.67 2.81
C ARG A 57 -1.90 -12.80 1.88
N GLN A 58 -0.68 -13.31 1.93
CA GLN A 58 -0.31 -14.53 1.25
C GLN A 58 -1.13 -15.64 1.93
N GLU A 59 -2.20 -16.08 1.27
CA GLU A 59 -2.88 -17.31 1.67
C GLU A 59 -1.80 -18.40 1.68
N GLU A 60 -1.66 -19.11 2.81
CA GLU A 60 -0.97 -20.40 2.78
C GLU A 60 -1.64 -21.20 1.68
N ALA A 61 -0.89 -21.49 0.62
CA ALA A 61 -1.32 -22.43 -0.40
C ALA A 61 -1.52 -23.78 0.30
N ALA A 62 -2.76 -24.03 0.73
CA ALA A 62 -3.22 -25.29 1.28
C ALA A 62 -3.42 -26.32 0.16
#